data_AF-A0A1F7V9T6-F1
#
_entry.id   AF-A0A1F7V9T6-F1
#
_cell.length_a   1.000
_cell.length_b   1.000
_cell.length_c   1.000
_cell.angle_alpha   90.00
_cell.angle_beta   90.00
_cell.angle_gamma   90.00
#
_symmetry.space_group_name_H-M   'P 1'
#
loop_
_entity.id
_entity.type
_entity.pdbx_description
1 polymer ?
#
loop_
_entity_poly.entity_id
_entity_poly.type
_entity_poly.pdbx_seq_one_letter_code
_entity_poly.pdbx_strand_id
1 'polypeptide(L)'
;MDICLASDHFWWASAKPWWSLEMIEAGVYRLLETIRLIPNISEEKLRMAADYYERIISTAFQWQRSGKIRRMMRERNAAYKIPFKDRTWRLGGEGGAIYLAFLDMMRVLEKEAAAKGEYEKAILWRDAVWRLEHKTDIYEAINAIDLLRKEMPNEEIEKIIEKYRSDYRRIRGGQPEQRGA
;
A
#
# COMPACT_ATOMS: atom_id res chain seq x y z
N MET A 1 -0.20 -24.62 -11.56
CA MET A 1 -0.32 -23.42 -10.71
C MET A 1 -1.46 -23.69 -9.75
N ASP A 2 -1.16 -23.78 -8.46
CA ASP A 2 -2.16 -24.11 -7.44
C ASP A 2 -3.11 -22.91 -7.24
N ILE A 3 -4.33 -23.02 -7.74
CA ILE A 3 -5.37 -21.98 -7.65
C ILE A 3 -5.73 -21.69 -6.17
N CYS A 4 -5.41 -22.60 -5.25
CA CYS A 4 -5.64 -22.44 -3.81
C CYS A 4 -4.55 -21.61 -3.12
N LEU A 5 -3.39 -21.41 -3.77
CA LEU A 5 -2.32 -20.51 -3.32
C LEU A 5 -2.40 -19.11 -3.95
N ALA A 6 -3.46 -18.81 -4.70
CA ALA A 6 -3.64 -17.48 -5.28
C ALA A 6 -3.72 -16.43 -4.16
N SER A 7 -2.72 -15.54 -4.13
CA SER A 7 -2.57 -14.40 -3.21
C SER A 7 -3.77 -13.46 -3.16
N ASP A 8 -4.63 -13.55 -4.16
CA ASP A 8 -5.73 -12.64 -4.40
C ASP A 8 -6.79 -12.74 -3.30
N HIS A 9 -7.00 -13.91 -2.70
CA HIS A 9 -7.97 -14.07 -1.60
C HIS A 9 -7.61 -13.20 -0.38
N PHE A 10 -6.32 -13.02 -0.08
CA PHE A 10 -5.88 -12.09 0.97
C PHE A 10 -6.07 -10.63 0.55
N TRP A 11 -5.86 -10.34 -0.73
CA TRP A 11 -6.11 -9.01 -1.29
C TRP A 11 -7.60 -8.62 -1.20
N TRP A 12 -8.52 -9.55 -1.51
CA TRP A 12 -9.97 -9.38 -1.40
C TRP A 12 -10.49 -9.40 0.05
N ALA A 13 -9.81 -10.10 0.97
CA ALA A 13 -10.18 -10.19 2.39
C ALA A 13 -9.63 -9.05 3.26
N SER A 14 -8.68 -8.27 2.76
CA SER A 14 -7.99 -7.22 3.52
C SER A 14 -8.87 -6.00 3.85
N ALA A 15 -10.05 -5.89 3.23
CA ALA A 15 -10.90 -4.69 3.22
C ALA A 15 -10.18 -3.42 2.71
N LYS A 16 -9.00 -3.58 2.08
CA LYS A 16 -8.10 -2.52 1.62
C LYS A 16 -7.27 -3.00 0.41
N PRO A 17 -7.61 -2.71 -0.85
CA PRO A 17 -8.58 -1.72 -1.31
C PRO A 17 -9.98 -2.24 -1.64
N TRP A 18 -10.16 -3.55 -1.66
CA TRP A 18 -11.33 -4.22 -2.21
C TRP A 18 -11.93 -5.17 -1.17
N TRP A 19 -13.24 -5.40 -1.26
CA TRP A 19 -13.98 -6.30 -0.38
C TRP A 19 -15.06 -6.99 -1.20
N SER A 20 -15.05 -8.33 -1.22
CA SER A 20 -16.09 -9.15 -1.84
C SER A 20 -16.29 -10.40 -1.00
N LEU A 21 -17.53 -10.61 -0.55
CA LEU A 21 -17.88 -11.81 0.21
C LEU A 21 -17.81 -13.05 -0.67
N GLU A 22 -18.17 -12.90 -1.95
CA GLU A 22 -18.15 -13.93 -2.96
C GLU A 22 -16.72 -14.45 -3.18
N MET A 23 -15.75 -13.54 -3.26
CA MET A 23 -14.34 -13.91 -3.40
C MET A 23 -13.75 -14.54 -2.14
N ILE A 24 -14.17 -14.06 -0.96
CA ILE A 24 -13.77 -14.66 0.32
C ILE A 24 -14.34 -16.08 0.42
N GLU A 25 -15.62 -16.27 0.12
CA GLU A 25 -16.28 -17.57 0.15
C GLU A 25 -15.65 -18.55 -0.82
N ALA A 26 -15.48 -18.14 -2.08
CA ALA A 26 -14.86 -18.98 -3.10
C ALA A 26 -13.44 -19.43 -2.71
N GLY A 27 -12.63 -18.53 -2.11
CA GLY A 27 -11.28 -18.84 -1.68
C GLY A 27 -11.23 -19.86 -0.54
N VAL A 28 -12.05 -19.63 0.50
CA VAL A 28 -12.07 -20.50 1.69
C VAL A 28 -12.72 -21.85 1.37
N TYR A 29 -13.74 -21.87 0.51
CA TYR A 29 -14.37 -23.11 0.03
C TYR A 29 -13.37 -23.98 -0.74
N ARG A 30 -12.59 -23.40 -1.66
CA ARG A 30 -11.54 -24.14 -2.40
C ARG A 30 -10.49 -24.73 -1.48
N LEU A 31 -10.09 -24.01 -0.43
CA LEU A 31 -9.16 -24.53 0.58
C LEU A 31 -9.77 -25.74 1.30
N LEU A 32 -11.03 -25.64 1.74
CA LEU A 32 -11.72 -26.75 2.40
C LEU A 32 -11.82 -27.99 1.49
N GLU A 33 -12.19 -27.80 0.22
CA GLU A 33 -12.23 -28.88 -0.78
C GLU A 33 -10.86 -29.51 -1.00
N THR A 34 -9.81 -28.69 -1.08
CA THR A 34 -8.44 -29.20 -1.23
C THR A 34 -8.02 -30.06 -0.05
N ILE A 35 -8.35 -29.64 1.18
CA ILE A 35 -8.07 -30.41 2.41
C ILE A 35 -8.83 -31.75 2.38
N ARG A 36 -10.08 -31.77 1.90
CA ARG A 36 -10.91 -32.99 1.77
C ARG A 36 -10.35 -34.00 0.77
N LEU A 37 -9.61 -33.55 -0.24
CA LEU A 37 -9.00 -34.41 -1.25
C LEU A 37 -7.69 -35.07 -0.80
N ILE A 38 -7.13 -34.68 0.36
CA ILE A 38 -5.89 -35.27 0.88
C ILE A 38 -6.18 -36.69 1.38
N PRO A 39 -5.52 -37.73 0.83
CA PRO A 39 -5.73 -39.11 1.27
C PRO A 39 -5.24 -39.30 2.71
N ASN A 40 -5.95 -40.14 3.48
CA ASN A 40 -5.63 -40.49 4.87
C ASN A 40 -5.53 -39.29 5.84
N ILE A 41 -6.20 -38.17 5.56
CA ILE A 41 -6.30 -37.06 6.49
C ILE A 41 -7.14 -37.46 7.72
N SER A 42 -6.76 -36.97 8.91
CA SER A 42 -7.52 -37.26 10.12
C SER A 42 -8.87 -36.53 10.13
N GLU A 43 -9.90 -37.17 10.69
CA GLU A 43 -11.21 -36.54 10.88
C GLU A 43 -11.14 -35.24 11.68
N GLU A 44 -10.24 -35.17 12.67
CA GLU A 44 -10.02 -33.97 13.47
C GLU A 44 -9.64 -32.77 12.60
N LYS A 45 -8.68 -32.96 11.67
CA LYS A 45 -8.26 -31.90 10.74
C LYS A 45 -9.38 -31.50 9.78
N LEU A 46 -10.20 -32.44 9.34
CA LEU A 46 -11.38 -32.14 8.52
C LEU A 46 -12.43 -31.32 9.27
N ARG A 47 -12.70 -31.65 10.54
CA ARG A 47 -13.60 -30.87 11.39
C ARG A 47 -13.05 -29.47 11.66
N MET A 48 -11.76 -29.36 11.94
CA MET A 48 -11.10 -28.06 12.09
C MET A 48 -11.21 -27.21 10.82
N ALA A 49 -10.97 -27.79 9.65
CA ALA A 49 -11.09 -27.07 8.37
C ALA A 49 -12.52 -26.57 8.13
N ALA A 50 -13.53 -27.37 8.47
CA ALA A 50 -14.94 -26.97 8.39
C ALA A 50 -15.28 -25.84 9.38
N ASP A 51 -14.82 -25.92 10.64
CA ASP A 51 -15.01 -24.85 11.64
C ASP A 51 -14.38 -23.53 11.16
N TYR A 52 -13.15 -23.59 10.63
CA TYR A 52 -12.49 -22.39 10.10
C TYR A 52 -13.24 -21.80 8.92
N TYR A 53 -13.76 -22.62 8.01
CA TYR A 53 -14.60 -22.16 6.91
C TYR A 53 -15.80 -21.36 7.45
N GLU A 54 -16.59 -21.94 8.35
CA GLU A 54 -17.76 -21.27 8.92
C GLU A 54 -17.41 -19.97 9.67
N ARG A 55 -16.32 -19.99 10.43
CA ARG A 55 -15.86 -18.82 11.20
C ARG A 55 -15.39 -17.69 10.31
N ILE A 56 -14.70 -17.98 9.20
CA ILE A 56 -14.27 -16.95 8.26
C ILE A 56 -15.48 -16.30 7.60
N ILE A 57 -16.44 -17.10 7.11
CA ILE A 57 -17.64 -16.59 6.45
C ILE A 57 -18.50 -15.77 7.42
N SER A 58 -18.79 -16.30 8.61
CA SER A 58 -19.59 -15.60 9.61
C SER A 58 -18.94 -14.27 10.04
N THR A 59 -17.62 -14.25 10.23
CA THR A 59 -16.86 -13.02 10.54
C THR A 59 -16.95 -12.01 9.40
N ALA A 60 -16.80 -12.44 8.15
CA ALA A 60 -16.89 -11.56 6.99
C ALA A 60 -18.30 -10.92 6.89
N PHE A 61 -19.36 -11.72 7.06
CA PHE A 61 -20.72 -11.19 7.12
C PHE A 61 -20.93 -10.23 8.29
N GLN A 62 -20.39 -10.53 9.47
CA GLN A 62 -20.45 -9.63 10.62
C GLN A 62 -19.80 -8.26 10.31
N TRP A 63 -18.64 -8.26 9.66
CA TRP A 63 -17.94 -7.03 9.28
C TRP A 63 -18.72 -6.20 8.25
N GLN A 64 -19.37 -6.87 7.29
CA GLN A 64 -20.23 -6.21 6.31
C GLN A 64 -21.49 -5.62 6.95
N ARG A 65 -22.19 -6.40 7.80
CA ARG A 65 -23.44 -5.99 8.47
C ARG A 65 -23.20 -4.85 9.46
N SER A 66 -22.16 -4.94 10.28
CA SER A 66 -21.77 -3.89 11.23
C SER A 66 -21.29 -2.59 10.56
N GLY A 67 -21.07 -2.60 9.24
CA GLY A 67 -20.53 -1.45 8.51
C GLY A 67 -19.06 -1.17 8.82
N LYS A 68 -18.34 -2.12 9.44
CA LYS A 68 -16.89 -2.02 9.69
C LYS A 68 -16.14 -1.75 8.38
N ILE A 69 -16.47 -2.48 7.31
CA ILE A 69 -15.86 -2.30 5.97
C ILE A 69 -16.11 -0.89 5.43
N ARG A 70 -17.35 -0.39 5.51
CA ARG A 70 -17.70 0.97 5.06
C ARG A 70 -16.90 2.03 5.81
N ARG A 71 -16.72 1.85 7.13
CA ARG A 71 -15.92 2.74 7.96
C ARG A 71 -14.44 2.74 7.54
N MET A 72 -13.85 1.55 7.40
CA MET A 72 -12.46 1.40 6.95
C MET A 72 -12.23 2.02 5.57
N MET A 73 -13.17 1.84 4.63
CA MET A 73 -13.11 2.46 3.31
C MET A 73 -13.22 3.99 3.37
N ARG A 74 -14.10 4.53 4.21
CA ARG A 74 -14.22 5.98 4.40
C ARG A 74 -12.97 6.58 5.02
N GLU A 75 -12.42 5.97 6.06
CA GLU A 75 -11.17 6.40 6.70
C GLU A 75 -10.00 6.41 5.71
N ARG A 76 -9.89 5.34 4.90
CA ARG A 76 -8.90 5.26 3.83
C ARG A 76 -9.08 6.36 2.79
N ASN A 77 -10.30 6.56 2.29
CA ASN A 77 -10.58 7.59 1.29
C ASN A 77 -10.38 9.00 1.85
N ALA A 78 -10.67 9.23 3.13
CA ALA A 78 -10.37 10.48 3.80
C ALA A 78 -8.86 10.75 3.88
N ALA A 79 -8.05 9.71 4.13
CA ALA A 79 -6.59 9.83 4.10
C ALA A 79 -6.07 10.23 2.70
N TYR A 80 -6.69 9.73 1.62
CA TYR A 80 -6.33 10.10 0.24
C TYR A 80 -6.70 11.53 -0.14
N LYS A 81 -7.67 12.16 0.54
CA LYS A 81 -8.02 13.59 0.35
C LYS A 81 -7.01 14.55 0.98
N ILE A 82 -6.04 14.04 1.74
CA ILE A 82 -4.95 14.85 2.31
C ILE A 82 -3.80 14.82 1.30
N PRO A 83 -3.33 15.99 0.81
CA PRO A 83 -2.18 16.08 -0.08
C PRO A 83 -0.97 15.34 0.45
N PHE A 84 -0.22 14.68 -0.42
CA PHE A 84 0.92 13.83 -0.03
C PHE A 84 1.95 14.59 0.81
N LYS A 85 2.24 15.84 0.44
CA LYS A 85 3.09 16.76 1.22
C LYS A 85 2.61 16.92 2.66
N ASP A 86 1.31 17.13 2.86
CA ASP A 86 0.74 17.34 4.18
C ASP A 86 0.63 16.03 4.96
N ARG A 87 0.35 14.92 4.28
CA ARG A 87 0.32 13.58 4.91
C ARG A 87 1.69 13.20 5.46
N THR A 88 2.73 13.44 4.68
CA THR A 88 4.12 13.13 5.05
C THR A 88 4.62 14.07 6.14
N TRP A 89 4.37 15.38 6.05
CA TRP A 89 4.74 16.31 7.13
C TRP A 89 3.97 16.07 8.44
N ARG A 90 2.68 15.69 8.39
CA ARG A 90 1.87 15.41 9.60
C ARG A 90 2.37 14.22 10.41
N LEU A 91 3.08 13.28 9.79
CA LEU A 91 3.72 12.17 10.50
C LEU A 91 4.93 12.61 11.35
N GLY A 92 5.37 13.86 11.18
CA GLY A 92 6.52 14.43 11.86
C GLY A 92 7.85 13.80 11.41
N GLY A 93 8.95 14.48 11.70
CA GLY A 93 10.30 13.94 11.56
C GLY A 93 10.60 13.33 10.19
N GLU A 94 10.65 12.00 10.15
CA GLU A 94 10.96 11.15 9.00
C GLU A 94 10.00 11.31 7.82
N GLY A 95 8.75 11.70 8.07
CA GLY A 95 7.77 11.86 7.02
C GLY A 95 8.18 12.94 6.01
N GLY A 96 8.74 14.06 6.46
CA GLY A 96 9.24 15.11 5.55
C GLY A 96 10.41 14.63 4.68
N ALA A 97 11.27 13.76 5.21
CA ALA A 97 12.37 13.15 4.47
C ALA A 97 11.86 12.26 3.33
N ILE A 98 10.76 11.54 3.56
CA ILE A 98 10.11 10.70 2.53
C ILE A 98 9.65 11.58 1.37
N TYR A 99 8.92 12.67 1.62
CA TYR A 99 8.47 13.55 0.55
C TYR A 99 9.62 14.12 -0.28
N LEU A 100 10.72 14.52 0.37
CA LEU A 100 11.91 15.01 -0.33
C LEU A 100 12.54 13.91 -1.20
N ALA A 101 12.60 12.68 -0.71
CA ALA A 101 13.06 11.54 -1.50
C ALA A 101 12.20 11.33 -2.76
N PHE A 102 10.87 11.42 -2.63
CA PHE A 102 9.95 11.29 -3.75
C PHE A 102 10.12 12.39 -4.80
N LEU A 103 10.30 13.65 -4.38
CA LEU A 103 10.58 14.74 -5.32
C LEU A 103 11.91 14.53 -6.05
N ASP A 104 12.95 14.10 -5.34
CA ASP A 104 14.27 13.88 -5.94
C ASP A 104 14.24 12.76 -6.98
N MET A 105 13.60 11.63 -6.66
CA MET A 105 13.42 10.52 -7.60
C MET A 105 12.71 10.98 -8.90
N MET A 106 11.61 11.74 -8.78
CA MET A 106 10.90 12.23 -9.97
C MET A 106 11.75 13.20 -10.81
N ARG A 107 12.54 14.05 -10.17
CA ARG A 107 13.45 14.98 -10.88
C ARG A 107 14.60 14.25 -11.58
N VAL A 108 15.10 13.16 -11.01
CA VAL A 108 16.10 12.29 -11.66
C VAL A 108 15.47 11.63 -12.89
N LEU A 109 14.29 11.02 -12.74
CA LEU A 109 13.58 10.37 -13.85
C LEU A 109 13.18 11.35 -14.96
N GLU A 110 12.81 12.60 -14.63
CA GLU A 110 12.59 13.67 -15.60
C GLU A 110 13.84 13.92 -16.45
N LYS A 111 15.00 14.08 -15.81
CA LYS A 111 16.28 14.33 -16.50
C LYS A 111 16.70 13.15 -17.36
N GLU A 112 16.53 11.93 -16.87
CA GLU A 112 16.85 10.71 -17.63
C GLU A 112 15.94 10.55 -18.85
N ALA A 113 14.65 10.78 -18.71
CA ALA A 113 13.70 10.74 -19.82
C ALA A 113 14.04 11.82 -20.87
N ALA A 114 14.34 13.04 -20.42
CA ALA A 114 14.74 14.13 -21.31
C ALA A 114 16.06 13.82 -22.06
N ALA A 115 17.04 13.23 -21.38
CA ALA A 115 18.31 12.83 -21.99
C ALA A 115 18.16 11.73 -23.06
N LYS A 116 17.16 10.86 -22.91
CA LYS A 116 16.81 9.81 -23.88
C LYS A 116 15.92 10.31 -25.03
N GLY A 117 15.48 11.57 -25.00
CA GLY A 117 14.52 12.13 -25.96
C GLY A 117 13.06 11.72 -25.70
N GLU A 118 12.76 11.11 -24.55
CA GLU A 118 11.41 10.70 -24.13
C GLU A 118 10.65 11.87 -23.50
N TYR A 119 10.42 12.93 -24.28
CA TYR A 119 9.90 14.20 -23.74
C TYR A 119 8.49 14.10 -23.12
N GLU A 120 7.62 13.22 -23.65
CA GLU A 120 6.30 12.98 -23.06
C GLU A 120 6.42 12.45 -21.63
N LYS A 121 7.35 11.52 -21.42
CA LYS A 121 7.64 10.95 -20.10
C LYS A 121 8.28 11.99 -19.18
N ALA A 122 9.19 12.82 -19.69
CA ALA A 122 9.76 13.93 -18.93
C ALA A 122 8.68 14.93 -18.47
N ILE A 123 7.72 15.27 -19.34
CA ILE A 123 6.58 16.14 -19.00
C ILE A 123 5.73 15.52 -17.89
N LEU A 124 5.44 14.22 -17.95
CA LEU A 124 4.70 13.53 -16.89
C LEU A 124 5.40 13.66 -15.52
N TRP A 125 6.72 13.50 -15.47
CA TRP A 125 7.49 13.66 -14.23
C TRP A 125 7.51 15.10 -13.72
N ARG A 126 7.73 16.06 -14.62
CA ARG A 126 7.70 17.49 -14.30
C ARG A 126 6.34 17.89 -13.71
N ASP A 127 5.26 17.45 -14.34
CA ASP A 127 3.90 17.76 -13.90
C ASP A 127 3.59 17.07 -12.56
N ALA A 128 4.09 15.85 -12.34
CA ALA A 128 3.99 15.16 -11.06
C ALA A 128 4.68 15.93 -9.92
N VAL A 129 5.90 16.44 -10.14
CA VAL A 129 6.63 17.30 -9.19
C VAL A 129 5.83 18.56 -8.88
N TRP A 130 5.36 19.26 -9.91
CA TRP A 130 4.59 20.49 -9.75
C TRP A 130 3.32 20.24 -8.91
N ARG A 131 2.61 19.14 -9.15
CA ARG A 131 1.39 18.77 -8.41
C ARG A 131 1.66 18.46 -6.94
N LEU A 132 2.75 17.74 -6.64
CA LEU A 132 3.16 17.48 -5.26
C LEU A 132 3.50 18.77 -4.50
N GLU A 133 4.16 19.71 -5.17
CA GLU A 133 4.52 21.02 -4.60
C GLU A 133 3.28 21.88 -4.34
N HIS A 134 2.30 21.87 -5.26
CA HIS A 134 1.06 22.64 -5.20
C HIS A 134 -0.10 21.92 -4.51
N LYS A 135 0.13 20.72 -3.97
CA LYS A 135 -0.84 19.93 -3.20
C LYS A 135 -2.10 19.53 -3.99
N THR A 136 -1.97 19.36 -5.31
CA THR A 136 -3.08 18.99 -6.22
C THR A 136 -3.09 17.49 -6.56
N ASP A 137 -2.22 16.70 -5.93
CA ASP A 137 -2.05 15.26 -6.13
C ASP A 137 -3.28 14.41 -5.77
N ILE A 138 -4.23 14.96 -5.00
CA ILE A 138 -5.42 14.27 -4.52
C ILE A 138 -6.52 14.12 -5.57
N TYR A 139 -6.46 14.87 -6.68
CA TYR A 139 -7.51 14.94 -7.69
C TYR A 139 -7.22 14.08 -8.93
N GLU A 140 -6.09 13.38 -8.95
CA GLU A 140 -5.62 12.60 -10.09
C GLU A 140 -6.13 11.15 -10.04
N ALA A 141 -6.43 10.59 -11.21
CA ALA A 141 -6.81 9.18 -11.37
C ALA A 141 -5.63 8.22 -11.15
N ILE A 142 -4.38 8.69 -11.35
CA ILE A 142 -3.14 7.96 -11.11
C ILE A 142 -2.28 8.80 -10.16
N ASN A 143 -1.94 8.28 -8.98
CA ASN A 143 -1.06 8.99 -8.08
C ASN A 143 0.37 9.00 -8.65
N ALA A 144 1.11 10.09 -8.51
CA ALA A 144 2.52 10.17 -8.94
C ALA A 144 3.39 9.04 -8.34
N ILE A 145 3.00 8.52 -7.18
CA ILE A 145 3.61 7.36 -6.52
C ILE A 145 3.37 6.06 -7.32
N ASP A 146 2.21 5.90 -7.95
CA ASP A 146 1.89 4.72 -8.75
C ASP A 146 2.68 4.72 -10.07
N LEU A 147 2.99 5.89 -10.63
CA LEU A 147 3.92 6.02 -11.76
C LEU A 147 5.33 5.59 -11.36
N LEU A 148 5.83 6.06 -10.20
CA LEU A 148 7.16 5.66 -9.68
C LEU A 148 7.28 4.14 -9.52
N ARG A 149 6.27 3.47 -8.98
CA ARG A 149 6.29 2.01 -8.77
C ARG A 149 6.32 1.18 -10.06
N LYS A 150 5.89 1.75 -11.18
CA LYS A 150 6.00 1.07 -12.49
C LYS A 150 7.40 1.18 -13.06
N GLU A 151 8.14 2.19 -12.65
CA GLU A 151 9.39 2.61 -13.29
C GLU A 151 10.61 2.19 -12.47
N MET A 152 10.45 2.04 -11.16
CA MET A 152 11.50 1.61 -10.25
C MET A 152 11.07 0.38 -9.44
N PRO A 153 11.95 -0.62 -9.25
CA PRO A 153 11.71 -1.72 -8.33
C PRO A 153 11.49 -1.21 -6.90
N ASN A 154 10.57 -1.85 -6.16
CA ASN A 154 10.26 -1.46 -4.77
C ASN A 154 11.50 -1.45 -3.86
N GLU A 155 12.43 -2.39 -4.04
CA GLU A 155 13.67 -2.44 -3.24
C GLU A 155 14.54 -1.19 -3.40
N GLU A 156 14.57 -0.60 -4.59
CA GLU A 156 15.36 0.60 -4.87
C GLU A 156 14.71 1.84 -4.26
N ILE A 157 13.38 1.93 -4.36
CA ILE A 157 12.58 2.96 -3.71
C ILE A 157 12.81 2.92 -2.18
N GLU A 158 12.79 1.74 -1.57
CA GLU A 158 13.02 1.58 -0.13
C GLU A 158 14.42 2.02 0.30
N LYS A 159 15.45 1.67 -0.47
CA LYS A 159 16.84 2.11 -0.20
C LYS A 159 16.97 3.63 -0.19
N ILE A 160 16.36 4.30 -1.17
CA ILE A 160 16.40 5.77 -1.26
C ILE A 160 15.64 6.39 -0.08
N ILE A 161 14.46 5.86 0.26
CA ILE A 161 13.71 6.32 1.43
C ILE A 161 14.53 6.17 2.71
N GLU A 162 15.18 5.02 2.93
CA GLU A 162 15.97 4.80 4.14
C GLU A 162 17.21 5.70 4.19
N LYS A 163 17.84 5.98 3.03
CA LYS A 163 18.92 6.98 2.94
C LYS A 163 18.45 8.35 3.43
N TYR A 164 17.34 8.86 2.90
CA TYR A 164 16.78 10.15 3.32
C TYR A 164 16.34 10.16 4.79
N ARG A 165 15.77 9.06 5.30
CA ARG A 165 15.48 8.92 6.73
C ARG A 165 16.75 8.97 7.58
N SER A 166 17.80 8.27 7.18
CA SER A 166 19.07 8.25 7.91
C SER A 166 19.75 9.63 7.92
N ASP A 167 19.73 10.34 6.80
CA ASP A 167 20.23 11.70 6.69
C ASP A 167 19.43 12.65 7.58
N TYR A 168 18.10 12.52 7.58
CA TYR A 168 17.24 13.29 8.46
C TYR A 168 17.49 12.99 9.94
N ARG A 169 17.63 11.71 10.33
CA ARG A 169 17.98 11.32 11.71
C ARG A 169 19.33 11.90 12.13
N ARG A 170 20.32 11.92 11.23
CA ARG A 170 21.65 12.50 11.47
C ARG A 170 21.59 14.01 11.68
N ILE A 171 20.77 14.73 10.90
CA ILE A 171 20.56 16.18 11.03
C ILE A 171 19.79 16.51 12.33
N ARG A 172 18.77 15.73 12.66
CA ARG A 172 17.94 15.92 13.86
C ARG A 172 18.68 15.59 15.16
N GLY A 173 19.58 14.60 15.15
CA GLY A 173 20.38 14.19 16.31
C GLY A 173 21.40 15.21 16.82
N GLY A 174 21.47 16.41 16.22
CA GLY A 174 22.43 17.46 16.55
C GLY A 174 21.85 18.78 17.07
N GLN A 175 20.53 18.92 17.26
CA GLN A 175 19.97 20.21 17.72
C GLN A 175 20.26 20.45 19.23
N PRO A 176 20.95 21.55 19.60
CA PRO A 176 21.29 21.88 20.99
C PRO A 176 20.08 22.08 21.91
N GLU A 177 18.91 22.38 21.34
CA GLU A 177 17.66 22.68 22.04
C GLU A 177 17.09 21.48 22.84
N GLN A 178 17.58 20.26 22.60
CA GLN A 178 17.19 19.06 23.37
C GLN A 178 18.18 18.64 24.46
N ARG A 179 19.30 19.36 24.64
CA ARG A 179 20.29 19.07 25.70
C ARG A 179 20.02 19.81 27.03
N GLY A 180 18.90 20.54 27.12
CA GLY A 180 18.46 21.23 28.33
C GLY A 180 17.11 20.71 28.81
N ALA A 181 17.14 19.67 29.63
CA ALA A 181 16.13 19.37 30.64
C ALA A 181 16.87 19.14 31.96
#